data_AF-A0A7V2IQ01-F1
#
_entry.id   AF-A0A7V2IQ01-F1
#
_cell.length_a   1.000
_cell.length_b   1.000
_cell.length_c   1.000
_cell.angle_alpha   90.00
_cell.angle_beta   90.00
_cell.angle_gamma   90.00
#
_symmetry.space_group_name_H-M   'P 1'
#
loop_
_entity.id
_entity.type
_entity.pdbx_description
1 polymer ?
#
loop_
_entity_poly.entity_id
_entity_poly.type
_entity_poly.pdbx_seq_one_letter_code
_entity_poly.pdbx_strand_id
1 'polypeptide(L)'
;MRRFAVMIVLVAGVTGVLAAASETDEPRQGPLRDGHVLLGTRGIVRPTEDKRWVFVPAEPLTDGRRTIAEGTPIELLRSNPLEKMAALFESGRQTLGVWMTARVTLYRGVNYLYCVHFVPTRSAPVVPAEATPVEMTPAADPNEPSILPAHIRRRLQPDVVLDLEKLPQMLEGDRDVAMVDRTGYFTGKAGRRTFVLDGFGRKIEGLSFHVLPDTVLQRTEVMLDASPQRMRFRVSGVVTRYNNEYYLLLQRAVRTYTHGNFR
;
A
#
# COMPACT_ATOMS: atom_id res chain seq x y z
N MET A 1 35.64 53.31 55.65
CA MET A 1 34.29 53.22 55.06
C MET A 1 34.41 53.01 53.55
N ARG A 2 33.57 52.12 53.00
CA ARG A 2 33.34 51.76 51.58
C ARG A 2 34.50 51.13 50.78
N ARG A 3 34.38 49.81 50.63
CA ARG A 3 35.07 48.92 49.68
C ARG A 3 34.41 49.06 48.30
N PHE A 4 35.20 49.13 47.23
CA PHE A 4 34.76 48.78 45.88
C PHE A 4 35.82 47.84 45.27
N ALA A 5 35.39 46.61 45.02
CA ALA A 5 36.17 45.57 44.36
C ALA A 5 36.05 45.73 42.84
N VAL A 6 37.18 45.77 42.14
CA VAL A 6 37.28 45.80 40.68
C VAL A 6 37.33 44.36 40.18
N MET A 7 36.37 44.00 39.33
CA MET A 7 36.21 42.68 38.71
C MET A 7 36.95 42.66 37.38
N ILE A 8 37.97 41.81 37.26
CA ILE A 8 38.72 41.57 36.02
C ILE A 8 37.95 40.54 35.19
N VAL A 9 37.54 40.91 33.98
CA VAL A 9 36.91 40.01 33.01
C VAL A 9 38.01 39.41 32.12
N LEU A 10 38.14 38.09 32.16
CA LEU A 10 39.03 37.31 31.31
C LEU A 10 38.28 36.89 30.04
N VAL A 11 38.76 37.33 28.88
CA VAL A 11 38.26 36.91 27.56
C VAL A 11 39.02 35.66 27.13
N ALA A 12 38.35 34.51 27.07
CA ALA A 12 38.89 33.28 26.49
C ALA A 12 38.27 33.04 25.12
N GLY A 13 39.12 33.05 24.08
CA GLY A 13 38.75 32.79 22.69
C GLY A 13 38.38 31.32 22.47
N VAL A 14 37.26 31.10 21.77
CA VAL A 14 36.85 29.79 21.29
C VAL A 14 37.36 29.63 19.86
N THR A 15 38.41 28.84 19.69
CA THR A 15 38.82 28.29 18.40
C THR A 15 37.86 27.18 18.00
N GLY A 16 37.03 27.43 17.00
CA GLY A 16 36.09 26.45 16.45
C GLY A 16 36.80 25.37 15.65
N VAL A 17 36.67 24.11 16.10
CA VAL A 17 36.95 22.93 15.29
C VAL A 17 35.70 22.64 14.46
N LEU A 18 35.80 22.76 13.12
CA LEU A 18 34.78 22.23 12.22
C LEU A 18 34.87 20.70 12.23
N ALA A 19 34.05 20.06 13.06
CA ALA A 19 33.74 18.65 12.90
C ALA A 19 32.70 18.53 11.77
N ALA A 20 33.12 18.03 10.62
CA ALA A 20 32.21 17.53 9.60
C ALA A 20 31.51 16.29 10.18
N ALA A 21 30.31 16.50 10.73
CA ALA A 21 29.44 15.42 11.14
C ALA A 21 28.92 14.75 9.87
N SER A 22 29.45 13.57 9.57
CA SER A 22 28.78 12.60 8.72
C SER A 22 27.47 12.24 9.42
N GLU A 23 26.35 12.83 8.98
CA GLU A 23 25.02 12.37 9.38
C GLU A 23 24.84 10.96 8.81
N THR A 24 25.19 9.96 9.60
CA THR A 24 24.59 8.63 9.49
C THR A 24 23.11 8.84 9.88
N ASP A 25 22.27 9.23 8.92
CA ASP A 25 20.86 9.54 9.14
C ASP A 25 20.14 8.23 9.48
N GLU A 26 20.18 7.85 10.75
CA GLU A 26 19.45 6.68 11.23
C GLU A 26 17.96 6.87 10.94
N PRO A 27 17.29 5.85 10.37
CA PRO A 27 15.92 6.00 9.93
C PRO A 27 15.01 6.26 11.14
N ARG A 28 14.26 7.37 11.07
CA ARG A 28 13.43 7.84 12.18
C ARG A 28 12.22 6.94 12.37
N GLN A 29 11.85 6.66 13.62
CA GLN A 29 10.61 5.94 13.88
C GLN A 29 9.40 6.76 13.42
N GLY A 30 8.48 6.11 12.70
CA GLY A 30 7.26 6.75 12.23
C GLY A 30 6.62 6.02 11.05
N PRO A 31 5.45 6.50 10.59
CA PRO A 31 4.73 5.85 9.52
C PRO A 31 5.50 5.96 8.20
N LEU A 32 5.63 4.86 7.47
CA LEU A 32 6.25 4.80 6.16
C LEU A 32 5.50 5.68 5.15
N ARG A 33 6.22 6.10 4.11
CA ARG A 33 5.66 6.94 3.04
C ARG A 33 4.58 6.20 2.24
N ASP A 34 3.56 6.95 1.86
CA ASP A 34 2.52 6.49 0.94
C ASP A 34 3.13 6.05 -0.39
N GLY A 35 2.68 4.91 -0.92
CA GLY A 35 3.13 4.36 -2.19
C GLY A 35 4.44 3.57 -2.14
N HIS A 36 5.12 3.50 -0.99
CA HIS A 36 6.30 2.65 -0.83
C HIS A 36 5.93 1.17 -1.05
N VAL A 37 6.79 0.41 -1.71
CA VAL A 37 6.55 -1.01 -1.99
C VAL A 37 7.48 -1.86 -1.14
N LEU A 38 6.88 -2.68 -0.27
CA LEU A 38 7.57 -3.71 0.49
C LEU A 38 7.74 -4.93 -0.40
N LEU A 39 8.99 -5.30 -0.67
CA LEU A 39 9.32 -6.46 -1.50
C LEU A 39 9.68 -7.64 -0.60
N GLY A 40 8.88 -8.69 -0.65
CA GLY A 40 9.21 -9.96 -0.02
C GLY A 40 9.39 -9.88 1.50
N THR A 41 8.50 -9.15 2.18
CA THR A 41 8.53 -9.09 3.64
C THR A 41 7.95 -10.36 4.25
N ARG A 42 8.58 -10.86 5.31
CA ARG A 42 8.06 -11.99 6.11
C ARG A 42 7.24 -11.49 7.27
N GLY A 43 6.23 -12.26 7.63
CA GLY A 43 5.42 -11.97 8.81
C GLY A 43 4.27 -12.94 8.97
N ILE A 44 3.38 -12.57 9.89
CA ILE A 44 2.21 -13.36 10.24
C ILE A 44 0.97 -12.54 9.94
N VAL A 45 0.04 -13.12 9.18
CA VAL A 45 -1.31 -12.58 9.00
C VAL A 45 -2.22 -13.21 10.04
N ARG A 46 -3.13 -12.41 10.62
CA ARG A 46 -4.19 -12.91 11.49
C ARG A 46 -5.46 -12.04 11.40
N PRO A 47 -6.64 -12.62 11.59
CA PRO A 47 -7.85 -11.84 11.77
C PRO A 47 -7.87 -11.15 13.13
N THR A 48 -8.61 -10.06 13.21
CA THR A 48 -8.96 -9.34 14.44
C THR A 48 -10.43 -9.59 14.78
N GLU A 49 -10.84 -9.30 16.02
CA GLU A 49 -12.23 -9.44 16.47
C GLU A 49 -13.21 -8.66 15.59
N ASP A 50 -12.79 -7.50 15.06
CA ASP A 50 -13.58 -6.62 14.20
C ASP A 50 -13.70 -7.09 12.74
N LYS A 51 -13.34 -8.34 12.41
CA LYS A 51 -13.29 -8.87 11.03
C LYS A 51 -12.33 -8.09 10.11
N ARG A 52 -11.35 -7.38 10.69
CA ARG A 52 -10.22 -6.77 9.97
C ARG A 52 -9.05 -7.75 9.97
N TRP A 53 -8.15 -7.59 9.01
CA TRP A 53 -6.97 -8.41 8.89
C TRP A 53 -5.74 -7.59 9.19
N VAL A 54 -4.81 -8.14 9.96
CA VAL A 54 -3.55 -7.49 10.28
C VAL A 54 -2.38 -8.34 9.85
N PHE A 55 -1.35 -7.69 9.34
CA PHE A 55 -0.04 -8.24 9.11
C PHE A 55 0.90 -7.80 10.24
N VAL A 56 1.57 -8.76 10.84
CA VAL A 56 2.58 -8.56 11.88
C VAL A 56 3.93 -8.88 11.24
N PRO A 57 4.78 -7.87 10.97
CA PRO A 57 6.07 -8.09 10.33
C PRO A 57 7.03 -8.82 11.27
N ALA A 58 7.81 -9.74 10.72
CA ALA A 58 8.85 -10.47 11.44
C ALA A 58 10.18 -9.72 11.53
N GLU A 59 10.33 -8.68 10.73
CA GLU A 59 11.51 -7.83 10.62
C GLU A 59 11.04 -6.37 10.58
N PRO A 60 11.85 -5.40 11.02
CA PRO A 60 11.48 -3.99 10.94
C PRO A 60 11.29 -3.57 9.47
N LEU A 61 10.19 -2.87 9.20
CA LEU A 61 9.88 -2.38 7.86
C LEU A 61 10.47 -0.99 7.69
N THR A 62 11.28 -0.77 6.66
CA THR A 62 11.91 0.53 6.40
C THR A 62 11.70 1.00 4.97
N ASP A 63 11.47 2.30 4.79
CA ASP A 63 11.48 2.97 3.48
C ASP A 63 12.82 3.68 3.17
N GLY A 64 13.84 3.41 4.00
CA GLY A 64 15.16 4.05 3.96
C GLY A 64 15.25 5.37 4.73
N ARG A 65 14.12 5.97 5.14
CA ARG A 65 14.08 7.19 5.96
C ARG A 65 13.29 7.02 7.23
N ARG A 66 12.26 6.16 7.18
CA ARG A 66 11.38 5.83 8.29
C ARG A 66 11.39 4.34 8.50
N THR A 67 11.21 3.95 9.76
CA THR A 67 11.14 2.54 10.15
C THR A 67 9.94 2.31 11.05
N ILE A 68 9.24 1.21 10.79
CA ILE A 68 8.25 0.60 11.68
C ILE A 68 8.91 -0.60 12.34
N ALA A 69 8.80 -0.68 13.67
CA ALA A 69 9.35 -1.79 14.43
C ALA A 69 8.70 -3.13 14.04
N GLU A 70 9.47 -4.20 14.12
CA GLU A 70 8.95 -5.56 14.02
C GLU A 70 7.82 -5.80 15.04
N GLY A 71 6.95 -6.77 14.77
CA GLY A 71 5.82 -7.05 15.66
C GLY A 71 4.69 -6.01 15.66
N THR A 72 4.89 -4.84 15.05
CA THR A 72 3.84 -3.81 14.95
C THR A 72 2.71 -4.27 14.02
N PRO A 73 1.46 -4.45 14.49
CA PRO A 73 0.37 -4.89 13.64
C PRO A 73 -0.05 -3.77 12.68
N ILE A 74 -0.08 -4.07 11.37
CA ILE A 74 -0.50 -3.15 10.33
C ILE A 74 -1.73 -3.71 9.62
N GLU A 75 -2.76 -2.90 9.42
CA GLU A 75 -4.02 -3.34 8.80
C GLU A 75 -3.83 -3.62 7.30
N LEU A 76 -4.35 -4.77 6.86
CA LEU A 76 -4.41 -5.17 5.46
C LEU A 76 -5.69 -4.64 4.82
N LEU A 77 -5.52 -3.95 3.71
CA LEU A 77 -6.62 -3.45 2.89
C LEU A 77 -7.33 -4.61 2.19
N ARG A 78 -8.63 -4.43 1.95
CA ARG A 78 -9.45 -5.38 1.20
C ARG A 78 -8.88 -5.53 -0.20
N SER A 79 -8.40 -6.73 -0.53
CA SER A 79 -7.83 -7.06 -1.83
C SER A 79 -8.08 -8.52 -2.19
N ASN A 80 -7.98 -8.86 -3.47
CA ASN A 80 -8.13 -10.23 -3.95
C ASN A 80 -7.14 -11.20 -3.26
N PRO A 81 -5.84 -10.87 -3.10
CA PRO A 81 -4.92 -11.68 -2.30
C PRO A 81 -5.39 -11.90 -0.85
N LEU A 82 -5.97 -10.88 -0.21
CA LEU A 82 -6.48 -11.01 1.16
C LEU A 82 -7.68 -11.97 1.24
N GLU A 83 -8.56 -11.98 0.24
CA GLU A 83 -9.68 -12.94 0.15
C GLU A 83 -9.15 -14.39 0.14
N LYS A 84 -8.08 -14.66 -0.62
CA LYS A 84 -7.43 -15.97 -0.65
C LYS A 84 -6.75 -16.31 0.66
N MET A 85 -6.06 -15.34 1.27
CA MET A 85 -5.51 -15.56 2.60
C MET A 85 -6.62 -15.97 3.56
N ALA A 86 -7.74 -15.25 3.58
CA ALA A 86 -8.88 -15.55 4.44
C ALA A 86 -9.43 -16.97 4.23
N ALA A 87 -9.56 -17.42 2.97
CA ALA A 87 -10.00 -18.78 2.66
C ALA A 87 -9.06 -19.87 3.21
N LEU A 88 -7.75 -19.57 3.35
CA LEU A 88 -6.80 -20.53 3.95
C LEU A 88 -6.99 -20.71 5.47
N PHE A 89 -7.63 -19.77 6.16
CA PHE A 89 -7.91 -19.84 7.61
C PHE A 89 -9.09 -20.76 7.95
N GLU A 90 -9.94 -21.10 6.98
CA GLU A 90 -11.13 -21.94 7.18
C GLU A 90 -10.78 -23.35 7.71
N SER A 91 -9.50 -23.74 7.68
CA SER A 91 -8.96 -25.02 8.17
C SER A 91 -8.54 -25.04 9.65
N GLY A 92 -9.05 -24.12 10.49
CA GLY A 92 -8.79 -24.11 11.95
C GLY A 92 -7.46 -23.47 12.36
N ARG A 93 -6.78 -22.77 11.44
CA ARG A 93 -5.57 -21.99 11.75
C ARG A 93 -5.95 -20.62 12.32
N GLN A 94 -5.31 -20.21 13.41
CA GLN A 94 -5.49 -18.88 14.00
C GLN A 94 -4.56 -17.82 13.39
N THR A 95 -3.47 -18.26 12.75
CA THR A 95 -2.44 -17.42 12.15
C THR A 95 -1.92 -18.05 10.86
N LEU A 96 -1.43 -17.23 9.94
CA LEU A 96 -0.82 -17.67 8.69
C LEU A 96 0.53 -16.98 8.50
N GLY A 97 1.61 -17.75 8.48
CA GLY A 97 2.91 -17.26 8.03
C GLY A 97 2.86 -16.93 6.55
N VAL A 98 3.35 -15.75 6.17
CA VAL A 98 3.39 -15.32 4.77
C VAL A 98 4.71 -14.64 4.43
N TRP A 99 5.09 -14.82 3.17
CA TRP A 99 6.03 -13.96 2.47
C TRP A 99 5.23 -13.11 1.49
N MET A 100 5.25 -11.78 1.64
CA MET A 100 4.32 -10.89 0.96
C MET A 100 5.02 -9.72 0.27
N THR A 101 4.51 -9.36 -0.90
CA THR A 101 4.77 -8.07 -1.54
C THR A 101 3.53 -7.19 -1.35
N ALA A 102 3.72 -6.02 -0.76
CA ALA A 102 2.64 -5.10 -0.44
C ALA A 102 3.01 -3.65 -0.74
N ARG A 103 2.02 -2.87 -1.16
CA ARG A 103 2.14 -1.42 -1.27
C ARG A 103 1.66 -0.79 0.04
N VAL A 104 2.49 0.04 0.63
CA VAL A 104 2.14 0.84 1.79
C VAL A 104 1.24 1.99 1.35
N THR A 105 0.15 2.18 2.07
CA THR A 105 -0.69 3.39 1.96
C THR A 105 -0.66 4.14 3.29
N LEU A 106 -0.89 5.45 3.24
CA LEU A 106 -0.96 6.31 4.41
C LEU A 106 -2.30 7.05 4.39
N TYR A 107 -3.10 6.87 5.43
CA TYR A 107 -4.38 7.55 5.58
C TYR A 107 -4.49 8.07 7.02
N ARG A 108 -4.68 9.39 7.17
CA ARG A 108 -4.80 10.09 8.45
C ARG A 108 -3.66 9.77 9.44
N GLY A 109 -2.44 9.61 8.93
CA GLY A 109 -1.25 9.33 9.73
C GLY A 109 -1.03 7.85 10.08
N VAL A 110 -1.90 6.95 9.62
CA VAL A 110 -1.81 5.51 9.87
C VAL A 110 -1.45 4.79 8.59
N ASN A 111 -0.52 3.83 8.67
CA ASN A 111 -0.19 2.98 7.53
C ASN A 111 -1.17 1.82 7.40
N TYR A 112 -1.51 1.52 6.15
CA TYR A 112 -2.21 0.30 5.75
C TYR A 112 -1.38 -0.40 4.68
N LEU A 113 -1.63 -1.69 4.49
CA LEU A 113 -0.95 -2.50 3.49
C LEU A 113 -1.94 -3.00 2.44
N TYR A 114 -1.69 -2.62 1.19
CA TYR A 114 -2.33 -3.23 0.03
C TYR A 114 -1.50 -4.42 -0.44
N CYS A 115 -1.95 -5.64 -0.13
CA CYS A 115 -1.26 -6.85 -0.58
C CYS A 115 -1.39 -7.01 -2.09
N VAL A 116 -0.24 -7.06 -2.78
CA VAL A 116 -0.15 -7.31 -4.23
C VAL A 116 0.03 -8.81 -4.50
N HIS A 117 0.87 -9.47 -3.71
CA HIS A 117 1.16 -10.89 -3.85
C HIS A 117 1.60 -11.50 -2.53
N PHE A 118 1.32 -12.79 -2.34
CA PHE A 118 1.80 -13.53 -1.18
C PHE A 118 2.10 -14.99 -1.50
N VAL A 119 2.98 -15.56 -0.70
CA VAL A 119 3.29 -16.98 -0.65
C VAL A 119 3.11 -17.45 0.80
N PRO A 120 2.22 -18.42 1.08
CA PRO A 120 2.10 -19.02 2.40
C PRO A 120 3.40 -19.70 2.83
N THR A 121 3.87 -19.44 4.04
CA THR A 121 4.99 -20.16 4.66
C THR A 121 4.45 -21.16 5.68
N ARG A 122 5.06 -22.35 5.73
CA ARG A 122 4.58 -23.46 6.59
C ARG A 122 4.82 -23.25 8.10
N SER A 123 5.54 -22.21 8.50
CA SER A 123 5.80 -21.93 9.92
C SER A 123 6.01 -20.44 10.17
N ALA A 124 5.67 -19.99 11.38
CA ALA A 124 6.06 -18.69 11.91
C ALA A 124 7.60 -18.55 11.84
N PRO A 125 8.13 -17.35 11.51
CA PRO A 125 9.57 -17.17 11.37
C PRO A 125 10.23 -17.24 12.76
N VAL A 126 11.15 -18.18 12.92
CA VAL A 126 12.22 -18.11 13.92
C VAL A 126 13.44 -17.48 13.22
N VAL A 127 14.04 -16.49 13.86
CA VAL A 127 15.22 -15.70 13.45
C VAL A 127 16.48 -16.61 13.44
N PRO A 128 17.58 -16.22 12.74
CA PRO A 128 18.22 -16.97 11.67
C PRO A 128 19.22 -18.05 12.15
N ALA A 129 19.26 -19.20 11.48
CA ALA A 129 20.38 -20.14 11.60
C ALA A 129 21.26 -20.05 10.35
N GLU A 130 22.57 -20.10 10.59
CA GLU A 130 23.68 -19.90 9.68
C GLU A 130 23.57 -20.63 8.33
N ALA A 131 24.14 -19.98 7.31
CA ALA A 131 24.32 -20.53 5.98
C ALA A 131 25.11 -21.83 6.03
N THR A 132 24.46 -22.95 5.76
CA THR A 132 25.14 -24.16 5.29
C THR A 132 25.32 -24.06 3.77
N PRO A 133 26.51 -24.38 3.22
CA PRO A 133 26.75 -24.28 1.79
C PRO A 133 25.92 -25.34 1.07
N VAL A 134 25.10 -24.91 0.11
CA VAL A 134 24.43 -25.86 -0.80
C VAL A 134 25.46 -26.35 -1.80
N GLU A 135 25.76 -27.64 -1.68
CA GLU A 135 26.55 -28.44 -2.60
C GLU A 135 25.96 -28.34 -4.02
N MET A 136 26.77 -27.85 -4.96
CA MET A 136 26.40 -27.74 -6.37
C MET A 136 26.33 -29.13 -6.99
N THR A 137 25.16 -29.50 -7.52
CA THR A 137 24.99 -30.59 -8.50
C THR A 137 24.50 -30.00 -9.83
N PRO A 138 24.77 -30.67 -10.97
CA PRO A 138 25.48 -30.06 -12.09
C PRO A 138 24.56 -29.41 -13.13
N ALA A 139 25.19 -28.63 -14.01
CA ALA A 139 24.57 -27.94 -15.12
C ALA A 139 23.65 -28.83 -15.98
N ALA A 140 22.45 -28.32 -16.24
CA ALA A 140 21.51 -28.91 -17.19
C ALA A 140 21.96 -28.65 -18.64
N ASP A 141 21.73 -29.67 -19.46
CA ASP A 141 22.07 -29.87 -20.87
C ASP A 141 21.64 -28.69 -21.79
N PRO A 142 22.44 -28.25 -22.79
CA PRO A 142 22.13 -27.08 -23.62
C PRO A 142 21.02 -27.23 -24.67
N ASN A 143 20.29 -28.35 -24.72
CA ASN A 143 19.39 -28.68 -25.84
C ASN A 143 17.93 -28.97 -25.45
N GLU A 144 17.30 -28.15 -24.61
CA GLU A 144 15.84 -28.11 -24.49
C GLU A 144 15.25 -26.80 -25.06
N PRO A 145 14.35 -26.86 -26.06
CA PRO A 145 13.59 -25.69 -26.46
C PRO A 145 12.64 -25.31 -25.32
N SER A 146 12.90 -24.17 -24.69
CA SER A 146 12.06 -23.56 -23.66
C SER A 146 10.66 -23.24 -24.22
N ILE A 147 9.72 -24.18 -24.08
CA ILE A 147 8.30 -23.91 -24.30
C ILE A 147 7.78 -23.31 -23.00
N LEU A 148 7.83 -21.98 -22.88
CA LEU A 148 7.27 -21.26 -21.73
C LEU A 148 5.87 -21.82 -21.38
N PRO A 149 5.67 -22.40 -20.19
CA PRO A 149 4.38 -22.90 -19.77
C PRO A 149 3.31 -21.80 -19.80
N ALA A 150 2.10 -22.11 -20.27
CA ALA A 150 1.02 -21.13 -20.46
C ALA A 150 0.65 -20.35 -19.19
N HIS A 151 0.96 -20.88 -18.00
CA HIS A 151 0.74 -20.20 -16.72
C HIS A 151 1.74 -19.05 -16.46
N ILE A 152 2.94 -19.08 -17.06
CA ILE A 152 3.93 -17.99 -16.98
C ILE A 152 3.56 -16.88 -17.97
N ARG A 153 3.14 -17.22 -19.19
CA ARG A 153 2.69 -16.25 -20.21
C ARG A 153 1.52 -15.40 -19.73
N ARG A 154 0.57 -15.99 -18.99
CA ARG A 154 -0.52 -15.22 -18.40
C ARG A 154 0.03 -14.17 -17.42
N ARG A 155 1.07 -14.43 -16.63
CA ARG A 155 1.60 -13.50 -15.60
C ARG A 155 2.39 -12.31 -16.16
N LEU A 156 2.84 -12.38 -17.41
CA LEU A 156 3.62 -11.35 -18.09
C LEU A 156 2.76 -10.37 -18.92
N GLN A 157 1.43 -10.50 -18.88
CA GLN A 157 0.55 -9.60 -19.60
C GLN A 157 0.44 -8.26 -18.88
N PRO A 158 0.50 -7.12 -19.60
CA PRO A 158 0.37 -5.80 -19.03
C PRO A 158 -0.98 -5.61 -18.33
N ASP A 159 -1.03 -4.68 -17.37
CA ASP A 159 -2.25 -4.29 -16.67
C ASP A 159 -3.37 -3.98 -17.68
N VAL A 160 -4.44 -4.78 -17.65
CA VAL A 160 -5.52 -4.67 -18.61
C VAL A 160 -6.31 -3.40 -18.32
N VAL A 161 -6.43 -2.53 -19.31
CA VAL A 161 -7.25 -1.31 -19.22
C VAL A 161 -8.70 -1.71 -18.98
N LEU A 162 -9.31 -1.17 -17.93
CA LEU A 162 -10.66 -1.50 -17.50
C LEU A 162 -11.72 -1.34 -18.60
N ASP A 163 -12.31 -2.46 -19.04
CA ASP A 163 -13.58 -2.54 -19.75
C ASP A 163 -14.71 -2.76 -18.73
N LEU A 164 -15.61 -1.80 -18.58
CA LEU A 164 -16.61 -1.79 -17.50
C LEU A 164 -17.65 -2.91 -17.65
N GLU A 165 -17.97 -3.32 -18.88
CA GLU A 165 -18.90 -4.41 -19.15
C GLU A 165 -18.28 -5.77 -18.81
N LYS A 166 -16.95 -5.86 -18.89
CA LYS A 166 -16.18 -7.07 -18.61
C LYS A 166 -15.52 -7.05 -17.22
N LEU A 167 -15.74 -6.00 -16.43
CA LEU A 167 -15.15 -5.87 -15.10
C LEU A 167 -15.37 -7.11 -14.22
N PRO A 168 -16.57 -7.71 -14.14
CA PRO A 168 -16.77 -8.94 -13.38
C PRO A 168 -15.85 -10.07 -13.88
N GLN A 169 -15.82 -10.30 -15.19
CA GLN A 169 -15.01 -11.35 -15.82
C GLN A 169 -13.50 -11.09 -15.70
N MET A 170 -13.08 -9.83 -15.69
CA MET A 170 -11.69 -9.43 -15.52
C MET A 170 -11.21 -9.64 -14.08
N LEU A 171 -12.09 -9.43 -13.09
CA LEU A 171 -11.81 -9.62 -11.67
C LEU A 171 -12.07 -11.05 -11.16
N GLU A 172 -12.75 -11.90 -11.95
CA GLU A 172 -12.75 -13.36 -11.77
C GLU A 172 -11.34 -13.95 -11.97
N GLY A 173 -10.51 -13.30 -12.81
CA GLY A 173 -9.18 -13.74 -13.23
C GLY A 173 -8.05 -13.58 -12.20
N ASP A 174 -8.38 -13.51 -10.91
CA ASP A 174 -7.39 -13.52 -9.82
C ASP A 174 -6.41 -12.33 -9.81
N ARG A 175 -6.79 -11.23 -10.45
CA ARG A 175 -5.96 -10.05 -10.65
C ARG A 175 -6.70 -8.78 -10.32
N ASP A 176 -5.92 -7.82 -9.88
CA ASP A 176 -6.37 -6.45 -9.80
C ASP A 176 -6.34 -5.81 -11.19
N VAL A 177 -7.20 -4.83 -11.41
CA VAL A 177 -7.39 -4.18 -12.71
C VAL A 177 -7.07 -2.70 -12.59
N ALA A 178 -6.27 -2.17 -13.52
CA ALA A 178 -6.02 -0.75 -13.59
C ALA A 178 -7.24 0.00 -14.16
N MET A 179 -7.78 0.92 -13.36
CA MET A 179 -8.78 1.88 -13.81
C MET A 179 -8.09 3.18 -14.18
N VAL A 180 -8.32 3.67 -15.40
CA VAL A 180 -7.67 4.88 -15.93
C VAL A 180 -8.71 5.91 -16.34
N ASP A 181 -8.56 7.12 -15.80
CA ASP A 181 -9.29 8.34 -16.17
C ASP A 181 -10.82 8.16 -16.25
N ARG A 182 -11.38 7.42 -15.29
CA ARG A 182 -12.83 7.25 -15.20
C ARG A 182 -13.46 8.41 -14.45
N THR A 183 -14.56 8.91 -14.98
CA THR A 183 -15.27 10.06 -14.40
C THR A 183 -16.41 9.57 -13.52
N GLY A 184 -16.62 10.25 -12.40
CA GLY A 184 -17.60 9.86 -11.40
C GLY A 184 -17.68 10.87 -10.27
N TYR A 185 -18.32 10.46 -9.19
CA TYR A 185 -18.54 11.27 -8.00
C TYR A 185 -18.36 10.41 -6.76
N PHE A 186 -17.84 11.04 -5.71
CA PHE A 186 -17.73 10.38 -4.41
C PHE A 186 -19.03 10.58 -3.62
N THR A 187 -19.48 9.52 -2.96
CA THR A 187 -20.61 9.50 -2.04
C THR A 187 -20.17 8.92 -0.68
N GLY A 188 -21.06 8.92 0.31
CA GLY A 188 -20.75 8.41 1.65
C GLY A 188 -20.03 9.44 2.54
N LYS A 189 -19.59 9.00 3.72
CA LYS A 189 -18.90 9.84 4.72
C LYS A 189 -17.39 9.70 4.60
N ALA A 190 -16.64 10.64 5.16
CA ALA A 190 -15.19 10.54 5.24
C ALA A 190 -14.76 9.23 5.95
N GLY A 191 -13.77 8.54 5.40
CA GLY A 191 -13.29 7.21 5.80
C GLY A 191 -14.13 6.04 5.27
N ARG A 192 -15.29 6.30 4.66
CA ARG A 192 -16.19 5.30 4.06
C ARG A 192 -16.79 5.84 2.76
N ARG A 193 -15.92 6.37 1.90
CA ARG A 193 -16.33 6.92 0.61
C ARG A 193 -16.55 5.80 -0.39
N THR A 194 -17.53 6.02 -1.25
CA THR A 194 -17.78 5.17 -2.42
C THR A 194 -17.63 6.03 -3.67
N PHE A 195 -16.90 5.53 -4.66
CA PHE A 195 -16.81 6.17 -5.96
C PHE A 195 -17.85 5.56 -6.90
N VAL A 196 -18.75 6.39 -7.42
CA VAL A 196 -19.79 5.97 -8.34
C VAL A 196 -19.47 6.53 -9.72
N LEU A 197 -19.44 5.65 -10.72
CA LEU A 197 -19.14 6.04 -12.09
C LEU A 197 -20.24 6.92 -12.68
N ASP A 198 -19.82 7.85 -13.52
CA ASP A 198 -20.73 8.69 -14.29
C ASP A 198 -21.09 7.98 -15.61
N GLY A 199 -22.35 7.60 -15.74
CA GLY A 199 -22.86 6.74 -16.83
C GLY A 199 -23.10 7.46 -18.16
N PHE A 200 -22.31 8.45 -18.55
CA PHE A 200 -22.56 9.18 -19.80
C PHE A 200 -22.47 8.25 -21.02
N GLY A 201 -23.63 7.98 -21.63
CA GLY A 201 -23.76 7.34 -22.96
C GLY A 201 -23.48 5.84 -23.02
N ARG A 202 -23.34 5.16 -21.87
CA ARG A 202 -23.14 3.70 -21.78
C ARG A 202 -24.03 3.14 -20.67
N LYS A 203 -24.49 1.91 -20.81
CA LYS A 203 -25.35 1.21 -19.82
C LYS A 203 -24.54 0.80 -18.58
N ILE A 204 -24.02 1.78 -17.85
CA ILE A 204 -23.17 1.61 -16.66
C ILE A 204 -23.96 1.97 -15.39
N GLU A 205 -25.25 1.63 -15.36
CA GLU A 205 -26.06 1.83 -14.16
C GLU A 205 -25.61 0.83 -13.09
N GLY A 206 -25.02 1.33 -11.99
CA GLY A 206 -24.83 0.57 -10.76
C GLY A 206 -23.40 0.20 -10.36
N LEU A 207 -22.37 0.51 -11.17
CA LEU A 207 -20.98 0.23 -10.77
C LEU A 207 -20.48 1.27 -9.75
N SER A 208 -20.24 0.80 -8.54
CA SER A 208 -19.71 1.58 -7.42
C SER A 208 -18.57 0.85 -6.75
N PHE A 209 -17.60 1.61 -6.25
CA PHE A 209 -16.37 1.09 -5.66
C PHE A 209 -16.17 1.65 -4.25
N HIS A 210 -15.97 0.78 -3.27
CA HIS A 210 -15.54 1.21 -1.94
C HIS A 210 -14.11 1.73 -2.03
N VAL A 211 -13.90 2.98 -1.64
CA VAL A 211 -12.58 3.62 -1.77
C VAL A 211 -11.72 3.20 -0.59
N LEU A 212 -10.56 2.64 -0.88
CA LEU A 212 -9.62 2.18 0.12
C LEU A 212 -8.86 3.34 0.78
N PRO A 213 -8.50 3.23 2.07
CA PRO A 213 -7.66 4.19 2.77
C PRO A 213 -6.31 4.43 2.09
N ASP A 214 -6.11 5.62 1.53
CA ASP A 214 -4.83 6.11 1.01
C ASP A 214 -4.73 7.65 1.09
N THR A 215 -3.55 8.19 0.76
CA THR A 215 -3.32 9.64 0.85
C THR A 215 -4.16 10.41 -0.18
N VAL A 216 -4.49 9.80 -1.31
CA VAL A 216 -5.29 10.44 -2.37
C VAL A 216 -6.74 10.61 -1.92
N LEU A 217 -7.32 9.60 -1.28
CA LEU A 217 -8.63 9.67 -0.64
C LEU A 217 -8.63 10.76 0.43
N GLN A 218 -7.62 10.80 1.31
CA GLN A 218 -7.54 11.84 2.35
C GLN A 218 -7.56 13.25 1.74
N ARG A 219 -6.76 13.51 0.70
CA ARG A 219 -6.76 14.83 0.01
C ARG A 219 -8.09 15.11 -0.68
N THR A 220 -8.70 14.10 -1.26
CA THR A 220 -10.01 14.22 -1.92
C THR A 220 -11.12 14.53 -0.92
N GLU A 221 -11.08 13.93 0.27
CA GLU A 221 -12.02 14.21 1.35
C GLU A 221 -11.94 15.65 1.81
N VAL A 222 -10.74 16.23 1.93
CA VAL A 222 -10.56 17.66 2.25
C VAL A 222 -11.29 18.54 1.23
N MET A 223 -11.22 18.21 -0.07
CA MET A 223 -11.93 18.96 -1.12
C MET A 223 -13.44 18.77 -1.07
N LEU A 224 -13.91 17.55 -0.78
CA LEU A 224 -15.33 17.23 -0.66
C LEU A 224 -15.96 17.91 0.55
N ASP A 225 -15.27 17.91 1.69
CA ASP A 225 -15.78 18.49 2.93
C ASP A 225 -15.76 20.03 2.90
N ALA A 226 -14.93 20.62 2.04
CA ALA A 226 -14.91 22.07 1.79
C ALA A 226 -16.07 22.58 0.92
N SER A 227 -16.87 21.69 0.31
CA SER A 227 -17.95 22.09 -0.62
C SER A 227 -19.22 21.28 -0.40
N PRO A 228 -20.38 21.93 -0.15
CA PRO A 228 -21.65 21.23 -0.02
C PRO A 228 -22.16 20.66 -1.36
N GLN A 229 -21.61 21.12 -2.48
CA GLN A 229 -22.04 20.66 -3.81
C GLN A 229 -21.34 19.36 -4.22
N ARG A 230 -22.09 18.53 -4.93
CA ARG A 230 -21.58 17.31 -5.54
C ARG A 230 -20.54 17.66 -6.61
N MET A 231 -19.30 17.24 -6.36
CA MET A 231 -18.18 17.46 -7.27
C MET A 231 -17.97 16.24 -8.17
N ARG A 232 -17.63 16.51 -9.42
CA ARG A 232 -17.22 15.49 -10.38
C ARG A 232 -15.70 15.32 -10.33
N PHE A 233 -15.25 14.08 -10.40
CA PHE A 233 -13.84 13.72 -10.40
C PHE A 233 -13.53 12.78 -11.55
N ARG A 234 -12.35 12.95 -12.10
CA ARG A 234 -11.68 11.95 -12.94
C ARG A 234 -10.65 11.24 -12.08
N VAL A 235 -10.77 9.92 -11.98
CA VAL A 235 -9.96 9.09 -11.09
C VAL A 235 -9.21 8.01 -11.87
N SER A 236 -8.02 7.67 -11.35
CA SER A 236 -7.25 6.52 -11.77
C SER A 236 -6.80 5.76 -10.53
N GLY A 237 -6.73 4.44 -10.62
CA GLY A 237 -6.45 3.60 -9.47
C GLY A 237 -6.43 2.11 -9.79
N VAL A 238 -6.27 1.31 -8.76
CA VAL A 238 -6.30 -0.15 -8.82
C VAL A 238 -7.64 -0.61 -8.29
N VAL A 239 -8.38 -1.36 -9.10
CA VAL A 239 -9.63 -1.99 -8.73
C VAL A 239 -9.37 -3.42 -8.33
N THR A 240 -9.94 -3.84 -7.21
CA THR A 240 -9.84 -5.19 -6.69
C THR A 240 -11.20 -5.67 -6.20
N ARG A 241 -11.32 -6.98 -5.99
CA ARG A 241 -12.54 -7.62 -5.47
C ARG A 241 -12.24 -8.28 -4.13
N TYR A 242 -13.16 -8.15 -3.19
CA TYR A 242 -13.11 -8.83 -1.90
C TYR A 242 -14.55 -9.08 -1.42
N ASN A 243 -14.90 -10.30 -1.04
CA ASN A 243 -16.25 -10.67 -0.59
C ASN A 243 -17.36 -10.22 -1.57
N ASN A 244 -17.12 -10.40 -2.87
CA ASN A 244 -18.05 -10.03 -3.94
C ASN A 244 -18.36 -8.52 -4.06
N GLU A 245 -17.61 -7.67 -3.39
CA GLU A 245 -17.68 -6.21 -3.52
C GLU A 245 -16.43 -5.66 -4.24
N TYR A 246 -16.59 -4.51 -4.89
CA TYR A 246 -15.49 -3.84 -5.59
C TYR A 246 -14.86 -2.76 -4.71
N TYR A 247 -13.54 -2.79 -4.64
CA TYR A 247 -12.73 -1.84 -3.91
C TYR A 247 -11.80 -1.10 -4.87
N LEU A 248 -11.52 0.17 -4.57
CA LEU A 248 -10.67 1.05 -5.38
C LEU A 248 -9.58 1.67 -4.51
N LEU A 249 -8.33 1.34 -4.81
CA LEU A 249 -7.17 2.08 -4.34
C LEU A 249 -6.89 3.25 -5.29
N LEU A 250 -6.98 4.48 -4.80
CA LEU A 250 -6.78 5.67 -5.61
C LEU A 250 -5.29 5.92 -5.85
N GLN A 251 -4.92 6.09 -7.11
CA GLN A 251 -3.60 6.60 -7.50
C GLN A 251 -3.68 8.07 -7.87
N ARG A 252 -4.84 8.51 -8.36
CA ARG A 252 -5.10 9.89 -8.76
C ARG A 252 -6.59 10.19 -8.67
N ALA A 253 -6.93 11.37 -8.17
CA ALA A 253 -8.26 11.94 -8.23
C ALA A 253 -8.14 13.42 -8.55
N VAL A 254 -8.74 13.85 -9.66
CA VAL A 254 -8.72 15.25 -10.10
C VAL A 254 -10.13 15.73 -10.32
N ARG A 255 -10.49 16.82 -9.66
CA ARG A 255 -11.79 17.48 -9.87
C ARG A 255 -11.91 17.89 -11.34
N THR A 256 -13.02 17.53 -11.96
CA THR A 256 -13.38 17.99 -13.30
C THR A 256 -14.53 18.97 -13.19
N TYR A 257 -14.50 19.96 -14.06
CA TYR A 257 -15.53 20.99 -14.14
C TYR A 257 -16.39 20.72 -15.36
N THR A 258 -17.70 20.72 -15.16
CA THR A 258 -18.68 20.64 -16.24
C THR A 258 -18.91 22.04 -16.81
N HIS A 259 -17.85 22.74 -17.19
CA HIS A 259 -18.01 23.99 -17.92
C HIS A 259 -18.08 23.64 -19.40
N GLY A 260 -19.31 23.42 -19.87
CA GLY A 260 -19.59 23.68 -21.28
C GLY A 260 -19.35 25.16 -21.53
N ASN A 261 -18.49 25.46 -22.50
CA ASN A 261 -18.51 26.65 -23.35
C ASN A 261 -19.06 27.94 -22.70
N PHE A 262 -18.18 28.79 -22.17
CA PHE A 262 -18.39 30.23 -22.30
C PHE A 262 -17.38 30.73 -23.32
N ARG A 263 -17.83 30.81 -24.57
CA ARG A 263 -17.25 31.63 -25.63
C ARG A 263 -18.36 32.50 -26.19
#